data_AF-A0A8S9GZK5-F1
#
_entry.id   AF-A0A8S9GZK5-F1
#
_cell.length_a   1.000
_cell.length_b   1.000
_cell.length_c   1.000
_cell.angle_alpha   90.00
_cell.angle_beta   90.00
_cell.angle_gamma   90.00
#
_symmetry.space_group_name_H-M   'P 1'
#
loop_
_entity.id
_entity.type
_entity.pdbx_description
1 polymer ?
#
loop_
_entity_poly.entity_id
_entity_poly.type
_entity_poly.pdbx_seq_one_letter_code
_entity_poly.pdbx_strand_id
1 'polypeptide(L)'
;MLADEHRKRVVIVDRSNEIGGDGDVPHSGTELEALAASTIAQRGVQLVVIAHGMTIDIIIKNPSLQILIGVFEEARKRKVQNTILERKGPPTFTCVVEMIPRTECRVHRRLDVTVDAILVGKLN
;
A
#
# COMPACT_ATOMS: atom_id res chain seq x y z
N MET A 1 11.59 -11.47 13.42
CA MET A 1 11.20 -10.85 12.11
C MET A 1 10.36 -9.61 12.37
N LEU A 2 10.35 -8.61 11.47
CA LEU A 2 9.59 -7.35 11.63
C LEU A 2 8.09 -7.52 11.98
N ALA A 3 7.44 -8.56 11.45
CA ALA A 3 6.07 -8.89 11.77
C ALA A 3 5.92 -9.40 13.21
N ASP A 4 6.77 -10.35 13.60
CA ASP A 4 6.76 -11.07 14.88
C ASP A 4 7.15 -10.17 16.08
N GLU A 5 8.25 -9.44 15.95
CA GLU A 5 8.85 -8.59 17.01
C GLU A 5 7.95 -7.41 17.42
N HIS A 6 6.98 -7.07 16.59
CA HIS A 6 6.07 -5.93 16.81
C HIS A 6 4.58 -6.27 16.61
N ARG A 7 4.22 -7.56 16.43
CA ARG A 7 2.87 -7.99 16.02
C ARG A 7 2.29 -7.18 14.84
N LYS A 8 3.14 -6.84 13.87
CA LYS A 8 2.79 -5.98 12.73
C LYS A 8 2.26 -6.80 11.57
N ARG A 9 1.22 -6.28 10.92
CA ARG A 9 0.79 -6.71 9.59
C ARG A 9 1.68 -6.00 8.59
N VAL A 10 2.45 -6.77 7.83
CA VAL A 10 3.48 -6.28 6.91
C VAL A 10 3.07 -6.61 5.49
N VAL A 11 3.09 -5.64 4.58
CA VAL A 11 3.09 -5.93 3.15
C VAL A 11 4.48 -5.64 2.61
N ILE A 12 5.02 -6.57 1.83
CA ILE A 12 6.28 -6.43 1.10
C ILE A 12 5.89 -6.06 -0.33
N VAL A 13 6.60 -5.09 -0.90
CA VAL A 13 6.37 -4.62 -2.26
C VAL A 13 7.68 -4.83 -3.03
N ASP A 14 7.70 -5.80 -3.93
CA ASP A 14 8.92 -6.20 -4.66
C ASP A 14 8.89 -5.73 -6.12
N ARG A 15 9.89 -4.91 -6.48
CA ARG A 15 10.10 -4.40 -7.84
C ARG A 15 10.99 -5.32 -8.70
N SER A 16 11.43 -6.47 -8.18
CA SER A 16 12.60 -7.21 -8.71
C SER A 16 12.30 -8.42 -9.60
N ASN A 17 11.06 -8.93 -9.57
CA ASN A 17 10.67 -10.20 -10.20
C ASN A 17 9.78 -10.04 -11.45
N GLU A 18 10.10 -9.10 -12.33
CA GLU A 18 9.43 -9.02 -13.63
C GLU A 18 9.88 -10.17 -14.55
N ILE A 19 9.32 -11.36 -14.32
CA ILE A 19 9.40 -12.50 -15.23
C ILE A 19 8.23 -12.48 -16.22
N GLY A 20 8.14 -11.37 -16.96
CA GLY A 20 7.27 -11.17 -18.12
C GLY A 20 5.93 -10.48 -17.82
N GLY A 21 5.89 -9.15 -17.99
CA GLY A 21 4.63 -8.41 -18.17
C GLY A 21 4.52 -7.16 -17.32
N ASP A 22 4.73 -6.02 -17.98
CA ASP A 22 4.34 -4.64 -17.62
C ASP A 22 3.45 -4.51 -16.36
N GLY A 23 4.09 -4.26 -15.21
CA GLY A 23 3.45 -4.25 -13.89
C GLY A 23 2.49 -3.08 -13.63
N ASP A 24 2.36 -2.16 -14.58
CA ASP A 24 1.40 -1.04 -14.55
C ASP A 24 -0.05 -1.48 -14.89
N VAL A 25 -0.25 -2.69 -15.41
CA VAL A 25 -1.61 -3.22 -15.69
C VAL A 25 -2.16 -4.00 -14.49
N PRO A 26 -3.30 -3.60 -13.90
CA PRO A 26 -3.96 -4.41 -12.88
C PRO A 26 -4.45 -5.74 -13.45
N HIS A 27 -3.93 -6.84 -12.91
CA HIS A 27 -4.36 -8.19 -13.27
C HIS A 27 -5.58 -8.60 -12.44
N SER A 28 -6.51 -9.36 -13.03
CA SER A 28 -7.79 -9.71 -12.38
C SER A 28 -7.67 -10.51 -11.08
N GLY A 29 -6.52 -11.13 -10.81
CA GLY A 29 -6.23 -11.78 -9.52
C GLY A 29 -5.94 -10.78 -8.39
N THR A 30 -5.31 -9.65 -8.70
CA THR A 30 -4.70 -8.76 -7.69
C THR A 30 -5.74 -8.07 -6.79
N GLU A 31 -6.92 -7.72 -7.33
CA GLU A 31 -8.02 -7.17 -6.51
C GLU A 31 -8.57 -8.20 -5.52
N LEU A 32 -8.79 -9.44 -5.98
CA LEU A 32 -9.28 -10.53 -5.13
C LEU A 32 -8.26 -10.92 -4.06
N GLU A 33 -6.97 -10.93 -4.39
CA GLU A 33 -5.87 -11.12 -3.44
C GLU A 33 -5.83 -9.98 -2.40
N ALA A 34 -5.99 -8.72 -2.83
CA ALA A 34 -6.01 -7.57 -1.94
C ALA A 34 -7.21 -7.59 -0.98
N LEU A 35 -8.40 -7.98 -1.47
CA LEU A 35 -9.60 -8.17 -0.67
C LEU A 35 -9.46 -9.33 0.33
N ALA A 36 -8.91 -10.47 -0.11
CA ALA A 36 -8.65 -11.62 0.75
C ALA A 36 -7.66 -11.25 1.87
N ALA A 37 -6.54 -10.60 1.52
CA ALA A 37 -5.56 -10.09 2.47
C ALA A 37 -6.19 -9.14 3.49
N SER A 38 -7.04 -8.20 3.04
CA SER A 38 -7.76 -7.29 3.91
C SER A 38 -8.69 -8.02 4.89
N THR A 39 -9.49 -8.97 4.39
CA THR A 39 -10.44 -9.74 5.21
C THR A 39 -9.72 -10.65 6.23
N ILE A 40 -8.49 -11.10 5.94
CA ILE A 40 -7.64 -11.85 6.89
C ILE A 40 -7.05 -10.89 7.94
N ALA A 41 -6.49 -9.75 7.51
CA ALA A 41 -5.92 -8.72 8.37
C ALA A 41 -6.95 -8.14 9.37
N GLN A 42 -8.20 -7.95 8.95
CA GLN A 42 -9.31 -7.49 9.79
C GLN A 42 -9.64 -8.45 10.94
N ARG A 43 -9.34 -9.75 10.80
CA ARG A 43 -9.50 -10.75 11.88
C ARG A 43 -8.37 -10.74 12.91
N GLY A 44 -7.47 -9.75 12.86
CA GLY A 44 -6.34 -9.60 13.79
C GLY A 44 -5.16 -10.55 13.51
N VAL A 45 -5.18 -11.24 12.36
CA VAL A 45 -4.11 -12.18 11.97
C VAL A 45 -2.84 -11.40 11.59
N GLN A 46 -1.70 -11.86 12.08
CA GLN A 46 -0.39 -11.39 11.60
C GLN A 46 -0.16 -11.93 10.20
N LEU A 47 -0.20 -11.04 9.21
CA LEU A 47 -0.13 -11.37 7.79
C LEU A 47 1.10 -10.74 7.13
N VAL A 48 1.72 -11.50 6.23
CA VAL A 48 2.72 -11.03 5.28
C VAL A 48 2.18 -11.28 3.87
N VAL A 49 2.13 -10.23 3.04
CA VAL A 49 1.75 -10.31 1.62
C VAL A 49 2.92 -9.79 0.79
N ILE A 50 3.10 -10.33 -0.42
CA ILE A 50 4.02 -9.79 -1.42
C ILE A 50 3.18 -9.19 -2.54
N ALA A 51 3.32 -7.89 -2.77
CA ALA A 51 2.79 -7.18 -3.92
C ALA A 51 3.90 -7.02 -4.95
N HIS A 52 3.73 -7.58 -6.15
CA HIS A 52 4.76 -7.57 -7.18
C HIS A 52 4.63 -6.34 -8.11
N GLY A 53 5.75 -5.79 -8.57
CA GLY A 53 5.81 -4.72 -9.57
C GLY A 53 5.36 -3.34 -9.09
N MET A 54 4.96 -3.21 -7.82
CA MET A 54 4.30 -2.02 -7.31
C MET A 54 5.23 -1.07 -6.55
N THR A 55 4.71 0.11 -6.24
CA THR A 55 5.21 1.06 -5.24
C THR A 55 4.01 1.62 -4.48
N ILE A 56 4.20 2.28 -3.34
CA ILE A 56 3.08 2.90 -2.62
C ILE A 56 2.33 3.90 -3.52
N ASP A 57 3.02 4.63 -4.40
CA ASP A 57 2.42 5.56 -5.36
C ASP A 57 1.48 4.87 -6.38
N ILE A 58 1.90 3.73 -6.95
CA ILE A 58 1.06 2.91 -7.84
C ILE A 58 -0.19 2.41 -7.08
N ILE A 59 -0.03 1.97 -5.83
CA ILE A 59 -1.15 1.49 -5.01
C ILE A 59 -2.13 2.63 -4.65
N ILE A 60 -1.65 3.86 -4.42
CA ILE A 60 -2.51 5.03 -4.21
C ILE A 60 -3.34 5.32 -5.47
N LYS A 61 -2.72 5.23 -6.66
CA LYS A 61 -3.37 5.49 -7.95
C LYS A 61 -4.36 4.39 -8.39
N ASN A 62 -4.31 3.21 -7.79
CA ASN A 62 -5.12 2.05 -8.17
C ASN A 62 -6.23 1.75 -7.12
N PRO A 63 -7.50 2.12 -7.35
CA PRO A 63 -8.60 1.98 -6.38
C PRO A 63 -8.76 0.57 -5.80
N SER A 64 -8.57 -0.47 -6.63
CA SER A 64 -8.67 -1.88 -6.23
C SER A 64 -7.62 -2.28 -5.18
N LEU A 65 -6.47 -1.59 -5.16
CA LEU A 65 -5.34 -1.89 -4.27
C LEU A 65 -5.24 -0.95 -3.07
N GLN A 66 -5.92 0.21 -3.11
CA GLN A 66 -6.01 1.14 -1.98
C GLN A 66 -6.44 0.43 -0.68
N ILE A 67 -7.28 -0.60 -0.77
CA ILE A 67 -7.70 -1.42 0.39
C ILE A 67 -6.53 -1.98 1.23
N LEU A 68 -5.34 -2.17 0.65
CA LEU A 68 -4.13 -2.59 1.37
C LEU A 68 -3.53 -1.47 2.23
N ILE A 69 -3.54 -0.23 1.73
CA ILE A 69 -2.82 0.92 2.30
C ILE A 69 -3.74 2.01 2.87
N GLY A 70 -5.06 1.77 2.85
CA GLY A 70 -6.10 2.66 3.34
C GLY A 70 -7.05 3.10 2.23
N VAL A 71 -8.35 3.12 2.51
CA VAL A 71 -9.35 3.65 1.58
C VAL A 71 -9.17 5.17 1.45
N PHE A 72 -9.01 5.66 0.23
CA PHE A 72 -8.97 7.10 -0.07
C PHE A 72 -10.29 7.54 -0.69
N GLU A 73 -10.72 8.77 -0.39
CA GLU A 73 -11.81 9.42 -1.11
C GLU A 73 -11.38 10.82 -1.56
N GLU A 74 -11.88 11.24 -2.72
CA GLU A 74 -11.71 12.61 -3.20
C GLU A 74 -12.54 13.59 -2.37
N ALA A 75 -11.87 14.36 -1.52
CA ALA A 75 -12.48 15.46 -0.79
C ALA A 75 -12.40 16.75 -1.60
N ARG A 76 -13.53 17.42 -1.81
CA ARG A 76 -13.56 18.76 -2.42
C ARG A 76 -13.25 19.83 -1.37
N LYS A 77 -12.10 20.47 -1.50
CA LYS A 77 -11.66 21.54 -0.58
C LYS A 77 -12.57 22.76 -0.72
N ARG A 78 -13.36 23.12 0.30
CA ARG A 78 -14.44 24.13 0.25
C ARG A 78 -14.06 25.58 -0.18
N LYS A 79 -12.81 25.85 -0.58
CA LYS A 79 -12.31 27.16 -1.02
C LYS A 79 -11.51 27.12 -2.34
N VAL A 80 -11.40 25.98 -3.02
CA VAL A 80 -10.63 25.83 -4.28
C VAL A 80 -11.31 24.80 -5.19
N GLN A 81 -11.10 24.87 -6.51
CA GLN A 81 -11.65 23.87 -7.44
C GLN A 81 -10.91 22.52 -7.40
N ASN A 82 -9.78 22.40 -6.70
CA ASN A 82 -9.09 21.11 -6.54
C ASN A 82 -9.83 20.15 -5.60
N THR A 83 -9.98 18.91 -6.05
CA THR A 83 -10.10 17.74 -5.18
C THR A 83 -8.74 17.38 -4.59
N ILE A 84 -8.75 16.73 -3.43
CA ILE A 84 -7.58 16.14 -2.77
C ILE A 84 -7.99 14.75 -2.29
N LEU A 85 -7.14 13.73 -2.52
CA LEU A 85 -7.34 12.42 -1.90
C LEU A 85 -7.10 12.56 -0.39
N GLU A 86 -8.09 12.15 0.41
CA GLU A 86 -7.98 12.05 1.86
C GLU A 86 -8.24 10.61 2.32
N ARG A 87 -7.46 10.14 3.29
CA ARG A 87 -7.58 8.77 3.84
C ARG A 87 -8.75 8.70 4.82
N LYS A 88 -9.69 7.77 4.59
CA LYS A 88 -10.93 7.62 5.38
C LYS A 88 -10.85 6.65 6.56
N GLY A 89 -9.77 5.89 6.70
CA GLY A 89 -9.60 4.92 7.79
C GLY A 89 -8.15 4.49 7.99
N PRO A 90 -7.85 3.71 9.05
CA PRO A 90 -6.52 3.13 9.23
C PRO A 90 -6.18 2.21 8.03
N PRO A 91 -4.90 2.14 7.62
CA PRO A 91 -4.48 1.19 6.62
C PRO A 91 -4.65 -0.25 7.11
N THR A 92 -4.99 -1.16 6.18
CA THR A 92 -5.09 -2.60 6.47
C THR A 92 -3.77 -3.13 7.01
N PHE A 93 -2.66 -2.80 6.35
CA PHE A 93 -1.32 -3.11 6.82
C PHE A 93 -0.74 -1.98 7.66
N THR A 94 0.02 -2.31 8.71
CA THR A 94 0.66 -1.28 9.57
C THR A 94 2.07 -0.93 9.13
N CYS A 95 2.67 -1.77 8.28
CA CYS A 95 4.01 -1.63 7.75
C CYS A 95 4.06 -1.99 6.26
N VAL A 96 4.76 -1.19 5.46
CA VAL A 96 5.24 -1.57 4.12
C VAL A 96 6.74 -1.86 4.19
N VAL A 97 7.24 -2.79 3.38
CA VAL A 97 8.65 -2.90 3.00
C VAL A 97 8.73 -2.81 1.48
N GLU A 98 9.22 -1.69 0.93
CA GLU A 98 9.48 -1.57 -0.52
C GLU A 98 10.88 -2.08 -0.83
N MET A 99 11.05 -2.92 -1.84
CA MET A 99 12.36 -3.33 -2.35
C MET A 99 12.80 -2.35 -3.46
N ILE A 100 13.96 -1.69 -3.31
CA ILE A 100 14.46 -0.68 -4.24
C ILE A 100 15.22 -1.39 -5.39
N PRO A 101 16.54 -1.29 -5.71
CA PRO A 101 17.15 -2.37 -6.49
C PRO A 101 17.21 -3.63 -5.64
N ARG A 102 17.59 -4.77 -6.23
CA ARG A 102 17.71 -6.08 -5.54
C ARG A 102 18.58 -6.08 -4.27
N THR A 103 19.34 -5.02 -4.02
CA THR A 103 20.28 -4.85 -2.90
C THR A 103 19.76 -4.00 -1.74
N GLU A 104 18.63 -3.28 -1.87
CA GLU A 104 18.17 -2.33 -0.84
C GLU A 104 16.66 -2.45 -0.59
N CYS A 105 16.23 -2.20 0.66
CA CYS A 105 14.82 -2.15 1.02
C CYS A 105 14.48 -0.95 1.94
N ARG A 106 13.35 -0.30 1.66
CA ARG A 106 12.79 0.83 2.41
C ARG A 106 11.71 0.33 3.36
N VAL A 107 11.94 0.42 4.67
CA VAL A 107 10.99 -0.08 5.69
C VAL A 107 10.11 1.04 6.23
N HIS A 108 8.87 1.09 5.75
CA HIS A 108 7.83 2.02 6.18
C HIS A 108 7.11 1.49 7.43
N ARG A 109 7.77 1.62 8.59
CA ARG A 109 7.31 1.09 9.90
C ARG A 109 5.95 1.64 10.39
N ARG A 110 5.48 2.73 9.80
CA ARG A 110 4.20 3.41 10.03
C ARG A 110 3.62 3.77 8.67
N LEU A 111 2.76 2.90 8.15
CA LEU A 111 2.17 3.08 6.82
C LEU A 111 1.22 4.28 6.78
N ASP A 112 0.50 4.53 7.88
CA ASP A 112 -0.36 5.69 8.09
C ASP A 112 0.37 7.01 7.81
N VAL A 113 1.51 7.25 8.48
CA VAL A 113 2.31 8.47 8.31
C VAL A 113 2.93 8.55 6.91
N THR A 114 3.34 7.41 6.35
CA THR A 114 3.93 7.36 5.01
C THR A 114 2.92 7.80 3.96
N VAL A 115 1.74 7.18 3.96
CA VAL A 115 0.64 7.47 3.03
C VAL A 115 0.17 8.90 3.16
N ASP A 116 -0.10 9.36 4.39
CA ASP A 116 -0.53 10.75 4.63
C ASP A 116 0.51 11.77 4.13
N ALA A 117 1.81 11.45 4.26
CA ALA A 117 2.90 12.31 3.77
C ALA A 117 3.06 12.28 2.25
N ILE A 118 2.78 11.16 1.56
CA ILE A 118 2.74 11.09 0.09
C ILE A 118 1.53 11.89 -0.43
N LEU A 119 0.35 11.75 0.16
CA LEU A 119 -0.87 12.47 -0.24
C LEU A 119 -0.74 14.00 -0.14
N VAL A 120 0.12 14.52 0.75
CA VAL A 120 0.43 15.96 0.84
C VAL A 120 1.70 16.37 0.07
N GLY A 121 2.28 15.47 -0.74
CA GLY A 121 3.44 15.75 -1.60
C GLY A 121 4.77 15.94 -0.85
N LYS A 122 4.96 15.31 0.32
CA LYS A 122 6.14 15.48 1.18
C LYS A 122 7.17 14.34 1.13
N LEU A 123 6.86 13.20 0.51
CA LEU A 123 7.84 12.20 0.13
C LEU A 123 7.92 12.10 -1.40
N ASN A 124 9.04 12.57 -1.94
CA ASN A 124 9.65 12.09 -3.17
C ASN A 124 11.08 11.68 -2.79
#